data_AF-A0A6N2XEC9-F1
#
_entry.id   AF-A0A6N2XEC9-F1
#
_cell.length_a   1.000
_cell.length_b   1.000
_cell.length_c   1.000
_cell.angle_alpha   90.00
_cell.angle_beta   90.00
_cell.angle_gamma   90.00
#
_symmetry.space_group_name_H-M   'P 1'
#
loop_
_entity.id
_entity.type
_entity.pdbx_description
1 polymer ?
#
loop_
_entity_poly.entity_id
_entity_poly.type
_entity_poly.pdbx_seq_one_letter_code
_entity_poly.pdbx_strand_id
1 'polypeptide(L)'
;MNPNPVTFHYIPTVRAQGKVIQPHAERKVSDKSIINIINSLWKKNNPEYWKEGNRAKSIFKLACLMCKWRVDESLAIGYFTEGWKSPTMSEEEILEHVRNAYRAEKNNFGTLEFNVY
;
A
#
# COMPACT_ATOMS: atom_id res chain seq x y z
N MET A 1 17.63 9.50 59.43
CA MET A 1 17.90 9.01 58.06
C MET A 1 18.38 7.57 58.16
N ASN A 2 17.94 6.68 57.26
CA ASN A 2 18.29 5.25 57.33
C ASN A 2 19.68 5.00 56.70
N PRO A 3 20.65 4.44 57.44
CA PRO A 3 22.03 4.25 56.96
C PRO A 3 22.22 3.08 55.99
N ASN A 4 21.22 2.21 55.76
CA ASN A 4 21.33 1.08 54.83
C ASN A 4 20.10 0.97 53.91
N PRO A 5 20.12 1.61 52.72
CA PRO A 5 19.09 1.40 51.73
C PRO A 5 19.29 0.04 51.03
N VAL A 6 18.31 -0.86 51.16
CA VAL A 6 18.28 -2.10 50.36
C VAL A 6 17.92 -1.73 48.93
N THR A 7 18.76 -2.09 47.97
CA THR A 7 18.54 -1.81 46.55
C THR A 7 17.37 -2.67 46.05
N PHE A 8 16.22 -2.03 45.81
CA PHE A 8 15.09 -2.71 45.19
C PHE A 8 15.32 -2.77 43.67
N HIS A 9 15.78 -3.93 43.18
CA HIS A 9 15.82 -4.20 41.75
C HIS A 9 14.42 -4.55 41.27
N TYR A 10 13.64 -3.55 40.88
CA TYR A 10 12.40 -3.78 40.15
C TYR A 10 12.74 -4.35 38.77
N ILE A 11 12.54 -5.65 38.58
CA ILE A 11 12.54 -6.26 37.25
C ILE A 11 11.10 -6.16 36.75
N PRO A 12 10.79 -5.33 35.74
CA PRO A 12 9.45 -5.23 35.22
C PRO A 12 9.03 -6.59 34.67
N THR A 13 8.08 -7.26 35.33
CA THR A 13 7.38 -8.41 34.73
C THR A 13 6.29 -7.86 33.80
N VAL A 14 6.68 -6.98 32.88
CA VAL A 14 5.87 -6.75 31.71
C VAL A 14 6.26 -7.91 30.81
N ARG A 15 5.37 -8.91 30.67
CA ARG A 15 5.35 -9.66 29.42
C ARG A 15 5.16 -8.60 28.37
N ALA A 16 6.26 -8.17 27.77
CA ALA A 16 6.20 -7.53 26.48
C ALA A 16 5.54 -8.60 25.61
N GLN A 17 4.21 -8.52 25.48
CA GLN A 17 3.59 -8.66 24.19
C GLN A 17 4.14 -7.49 23.36
N GLY A 18 5.46 -7.50 23.12
CA GLY A 18 5.98 -7.01 21.88
C GLY A 18 5.13 -7.78 20.90
N LYS A 19 4.25 -7.05 20.21
CA LYS A 19 3.86 -7.47 18.87
C LYS A 19 5.19 -7.80 18.24
N VAL A 20 5.49 -9.09 18.15
CA VAL A 20 6.54 -9.59 17.30
C VAL A 20 6.17 -8.92 16.00
N ILE A 21 6.97 -7.94 15.58
CA ILE A 21 6.93 -7.48 14.22
C ILE A 21 7.28 -8.76 13.50
N GLN A 22 6.25 -9.46 13.02
CA GLN A 22 6.45 -10.64 12.20
C GLN A 22 7.45 -10.16 11.16
N PRO A 23 8.58 -10.86 10.96
CA PRO A 23 9.45 -10.52 9.85
C PRO A 23 8.52 -10.46 8.65
N HIS A 24 8.39 -9.26 8.06
CA HIS A 24 7.45 -9.01 6.97
C HIS A 24 7.55 -10.20 6.04
N ALA A 25 6.46 -10.97 5.90
CA ALA A 25 6.44 -12.18 5.10
C ALA A 25 7.24 -11.91 3.83
N GLU A 26 8.25 -12.75 3.56
CA GLU A 26 9.16 -12.54 2.44
C GLU A 26 8.33 -12.27 1.19
N ARG A 27 8.55 -11.08 0.60
CA ARG A 27 7.75 -10.61 -0.51
C ARG A 27 8.02 -11.52 -1.71
N LYS A 28 7.06 -12.39 -2.03
CA LYS A 28 7.17 -13.36 -3.13
C LYS A 28 7.27 -12.71 -4.51
N VAL A 29 6.75 -11.50 -4.67
CA VAL A 29 6.61 -10.83 -5.98
C VAL A 29 7.07 -9.37 -5.89
N SER A 30 7.98 -8.97 -6.78
CA SER A 30 8.50 -7.59 -6.84
C SER A 30 7.43 -6.58 -7.28
N ASP A 31 7.60 -5.31 -6.92
CA ASP A 31 6.74 -4.19 -7.33
C ASP A 31 6.58 -4.12 -8.84
N LYS A 32 7.69 -4.25 -9.58
CA LYS A 32 7.70 -4.25 -11.05
C LYS A 32 6.90 -5.42 -11.62
N SER A 33 7.03 -6.61 -11.02
CA SER A 33 6.25 -7.78 -11.42
C SER A 33 4.76 -7.57 -11.18
N ILE A 34 4.37 -7.02 -10.01
CA ILE A 34 2.98 -6.66 -9.71
C ILE A 34 2.44 -5.68 -10.74
N ILE A 35 3.19 -4.61 -11.03
CA ILE A 35 2.80 -3.60 -12.04
C ILE A 35 2.62 -4.22 -13.43
N ASN A 36 3.55 -5.07 -13.87
CA ASN A 36 3.46 -5.74 -15.17
C ASN A 36 2.24 -6.67 -15.27
N ILE A 37 1.94 -7.41 -14.19
CA ILE A 37 0.76 -8.29 -14.10
C ILE A 37 -0.53 -7.45 -14.13
N ILE A 38 -0.59 -6.38 -13.34
CA ILE A 38 -1.73 -5.45 -13.35
C ILE A 38 -1.89 -4.85 -14.74
N ASN A 39 -0.82 -4.39 -15.38
CA ASN A 39 -0.90 -3.78 -16.70
C ASN A 39 -1.47 -4.73 -17.77
N SER A 40 -1.11 -6.01 -17.71
CA SER A 40 -1.58 -7.03 -18.65
C SER A 40 -3.00 -7.53 -18.34
N LEU A 41 -3.36 -7.70 -17.07
CA LEU A 41 -4.64 -8.30 -16.68
C LEU A 41 -5.73 -7.27 -16.41
N TRP A 42 -5.40 -6.15 -15.76
CA TRP A 42 -6.41 -5.21 -15.25
C TRP A 42 -7.20 -4.54 -16.38
N LYS A 43 -6.49 -4.10 -17.43
CA LYS A 43 -7.09 -3.54 -18.65
C LYS A 43 -8.04 -4.52 -19.33
N LYS A 44 -7.59 -5.76 -19.47
CA LYS A 44 -8.32 -6.83 -20.17
C LYS A 44 -9.55 -7.29 -19.40
N ASN A 45 -9.44 -7.41 -18.08
CA ASN A 45 -10.47 -8.04 -17.25
C ASN A 45 -11.50 -7.04 -16.71
N ASN A 46 -11.24 -5.73 -16.78
CA ASN A 46 -12.15 -4.71 -16.25
C ASN A 46 -12.35 -3.53 -17.24
N PRO A 47 -12.91 -3.79 -18.43
CA PRO A 47 -13.14 -2.76 -19.45
C PRO A 47 -14.04 -1.61 -18.95
N GLU A 48 -14.92 -1.86 -17.99
CA GLU A 48 -15.83 -0.87 -17.39
C GLU A 48 -15.11 0.23 -16.60
N TYR A 49 -13.90 -0.04 -16.09
CA TYR A 49 -13.08 0.92 -15.36
C TYR A 49 -12.40 1.95 -16.28
N TRP A 50 -12.37 1.67 -17.58
CA TRP A 50 -11.81 2.57 -18.61
C TRP A 50 -12.84 3.52 -19.21
N LYS A 51 -14.12 3.28 -18.93
CA LYS A 51 -15.21 4.14 -19.38
C LYS A 51 -15.05 5.54 -18.80
N GLU A 52 -15.39 6.52 -19.62
CA GLU A 52 -15.48 7.91 -19.20
C GLU A 52 -16.42 8.04 -17.99
N GLY A 53 -16.03 8.86 -17.00
CA GLY A 53 -16.70 8.97 -15.70
C GLY A 53 -16.29 7.94 -14.65
N ASN A 54 -15.74 6.77 -15.03
CA ASN A 54 -15.30 5.75 -14.08
C ASN A 54 -13.79 5.79 -13.75
N ARG A 55 -12.99 6.53 -14.53
CA ARG A 55 -11.52 6.52 -14.42
C ARG A 55 -11.03 6.90 -13.02
N ALA A 56 -11.52 8.00 -12.45
CA ALA A 56 -11.16 8.46 -11.10
C ALA A 56 -11.36 7.39 -10.02
N LYS A 57 -12.57 6.83 -9.96
CA LYS A 57 -12.91 5.76 -9.02
C LYS A 57 -12.04 4.52 -9.21
N SER A 58 -11.71 4.21 -10.46
CA SER A 58 -10.90 3.05 -10.83
C SER A 58 -9.44 3.20 -10.41
N ILE A 59 -8.86 4.37 -10.66
CA ILE A 59 -7.50 4.72 -10.23
C ILE A 59 -7.40 4.64 -8.71
N PHE A 60 -8.33 5.29 -7.99
CA PHE A 60 -8.35 5.26 -6.54
C PHE A 60 -8.43 3.82 -6.00
N LYS A 61 -9.38 3.02 -6.50
CA LYS A 61 -9.57 1.63 -6.06
C LYS A 61 -8.31 0.78 -6.30
N LEU A 62 -7.70 0.89 -7.47
CA LEU A 62 -6.50 0.12 -7.81
C LEU A 62 -5.28 0.60 -7.01
N ALA A 63 -5.11 1.91 -6.81
CA ALA A 63 -4.05 2.46 -5.98
C ALA A 63 -4.16 2.00 -4.51
N CYS A 64 -5.39 1.90 -3.97
CA CYS A 64 -5.61 1.30 -2.64
C CYS A 64 -5.12 -0.16 -2.59
N LEU A 65 -5.38 -0.95 -3.63
CA LEU A 65 -4.90 -2.34 -3.72
C LEU A 65 -3.37 -2.39 -3.83
N MET A 66 -2.76 -1.56 -4.68
CA MET A 66 -1.31 -1.46 -4.82
C MET A 66 -0.63 -1.12 -3.49
N CYS A 67 -1.19 -0.19 -2.72
CA CYS A 67 -0.75 0.10 -1.35
C CYS A 67 -0.83 -1.13 -0.44
N LYS A 68 -1.96 -1.84 -0.44
CA LYS A 68 -2.14 -3.08 0.34
C LYS A 68 -1.20 -4.21 -0.09
N TRP A 69 -0.82 -4.27 -1.36
CA TRP A 69 0.17 -5.20 -1.92
C TRP A 69 1.61 -4.72 -1.77
N ARG A 70 1.84 -3.67 -0.97
CA ARG A 70 3.17 -3.12 -0.66
C ARG A 70 3.89 -2.55 -1.88
N VAL A 71 3.18 -2.11 -2.91
CA VAL A 71 3.80 -1.42 -4.05
C VAL A 71 4.21 -0.02 -3.61
N ASP A 72 5.45 0.37 -3.89
CA ASP A 72 5.93 1.72 -3.61
C ASP A 72 5.06 2.79 -4.30
N GLU A 73 4.78 3.88 -3.58
CA GLU A 73 3.89 4.94 -4.06
C GLU A 73 4.43 5.60 -5.34
N SER A 74 5.75 5.81 -5.45
CA SER A 74 6.35 6.42 -6.65
C SER A 74 6.19 5.53 -7.88
N LEU A 75 6.31 4.21 -7.70
CA LEU A 75 6.07 3.24 -8.77
C LEU A 75 4.60 3.19 -9.17
N ALA A 76 3.67 3.29 -8.21
CA ALA A 76 2.24 3.38 -8.51
C ALA A 76 1.92 4.68 -9.27
N ILE A 77 2.46 5.82 -8.82
CA ILE A 77 2.29 7.12 -9.52
C ILE A 77 2.76 6.98 -10.98
N GLY A 78 3.98 6.48 -11.21
CA GLY A 78 4.51 6.30 -12.57
C GLY A 78 3.62 5.41 -13.44
N TYR A 79 3.13 4.29 -12.89
CA TYR A 79 2.19 3.42 -13.60
C TYR A 79 0.92 4.16 -14.07
N PHE A 80 0.33 4.99 -13.21
CA PHE A 80 -0.89 5.71 -13.55
C PHE A 80 -0.64 6.89 -14.48
N THR A 81 0.37 7.74 -14.21
CA THR A 81 0.63 8.94 -15.02
C THR A 81 1.10 8.60 -16.44
N GLU A 82 1.80 7.49 -16.64
CA GLU A 82 2.19 7.03 -17.99
C GLU A 82 1.03 6.39 -18.76
N GLY A 83 0.15 5.65 -18.07
CA GLY A 83 -0.81 4.76 -18.72
C GLY A 83 -2.27 5.22 -18.76
N TRP A 84 -2.64 6.23 -17.97
CA TRP A 84 -4.05 6.55 -17.69
C TRP A 84 -4.52 7.95 -18.09
N LYS A 85 -3.61 8.80 -18.57
CA LYS A 85 -3.95 10.13 -19.13
C LYS A 85 -5.04 10.01 -20.20
N SER A 86 -5.95 10.97 -20.21
CA SER A 86 -6.99 11.10 -21.25
C SER A 86 -7.41 12.55 -21.40
N PRO A 87 -8.12 12.93 -22.48
CA PRO A 87 -8.61 14.30 -22.65
C PRO A 87 -9.45 14.83 -21.48
N THR A 88 -10.07 13.93 -20.72
CA THR A 88 -10.92 14.25 -19.55
C THR A 88 -10.29 13.92 -18.20
N MET A 89 -8.99 13.63 -18.17
CA MET A 89 -8.28 13.32 -16.93
C MET A 89 -6.80 13.75 -17.03
N SER A 90 -6.43 14.79 -16.29
CA SER A 90 -5.08 15.33 -16.28
C SER A 90 -4.11 14.47 -15.45
N GLU A 91 -2.81 14.72 -15.60
CA GLU A 91 -1.79 14.07 -14.78
C GLU A 91 -1.92 14.41 -13.30
N GLU A 92 -2.21 15.68 -13.01
CA GLU A 92 -2.38 16.21 -11.66
C GLU A 92 -3.55 15.55 -10.95
N GLU A 93 -4.69 15.40 -11.64
CA GLU A 93 -5.86 14.69 -11.12
C GLU A 93 -5.54 13.22 -10.81
N ILE A 94 -4.83 12.54 -11.71
CA ILE A 94 -4.38 11.16 -11.50
C ILE A 94 -3.50 11.06 -10.27
N LEU A 95 -2.50 11.93 -10.16
CA LEU A 95 -1.54 11.95 -9.06
C LEU A 95 -2.24 12.22 -7.71
N GLU A 96 -3.20 13.13 -7.68
CA GLU A 96 -3.99 13.43 -6.48
C GLU A 96 -4.83 12.21 -6.05
N HIS A 97 -5.44 11.48 -7.00
CA HIS A 97 -6.16 10.25 -6.69
C HIS A 97 -5.27 9.16 -6.10
N VAL A 98 -4.06 8.98 -6.65
CA VAL A 98 -3.10 7.98 -6.15
C VAL A 98 -2.63 8.35 -4.74
N ARG A 99 -2.23 9.60 -4.51
CA ARG A 99 -1.82 10.08 -3.18
C ARG A 99 -2.93 9.92 -2.14
N ASN A 100 -4.16 10.29 -2.50
CA ASN A 100 -5.30 10.13 -1.60
C ASN A 100 -5.59 8.66 -1.28
N ALA A 101 -5.41 7.74 -2.23
CA ALA A 101 -5.54 6.31 -1.99
C ALA A 101 -4.47 5.80 -1.01
N TYR A 102 -3.21 6.18 -1.20
CA TYR A 102 -2.12 5.80 -0.28
C TYR A 102 -2.29 6.41 1.11
N ARG A 103 -2.76 7.65 1.19
CA ARG A 103 -3.10 8.30 2.46
C ARG A 103 -4.24 7.58 3.18
N ALA A 104 -5.30 7.20 2.45
CA ALA A 104 -6.43 6.45 3.01
C ALA A 104 -6.01 5.07 3.51
N GLU A 105 -5.06 4.43 2.84
CA GLU A 105 -4.58 3.08 3.14
C GLU A 105 -3.26 3.04 3.93
N LYS A 106 -2.84 4.17 4.52
CA LYS A 106 -1.55 4.31 5.23
C LYS A 106 -1.27 3.20 6.25
N ASN A 107 -2.31 2.78 6.98
CA ASN A 107 -2.19 1.73 8.01
C ASN A 107 -2.36 0.30 7.46
N ASN A 108 -2.71 0.17 6.18
CA ASN A 108 -2.95 -1.11 5.51
C ASN A 108 -1.84 -1.46 4.51
N PHE A 109 -0.74 -0.68 4.49
CA PHE A 109 0.37 -0.92 3.59
C PHE A 109 0.99 -2.32 3.81
N GLY A 110 1.02 -3.13 2.75
CA GLY A 110 1.55 -4.49 2.80
C GLY A 110 0.75 -5.50 3.64
N THR A 111 -0.54 -5.22 3.90
CA THR A 111 -1.43 -6.14 4.64
C THR A 111 -2.02 -7.26 3.78
N LEU A 112 -1.92 -7.17 2.44
CA LEU A 112 -2.41 -8.19 1.51
C LEU A 112 -1.26 -8.81 0.72
N GLU A 113 -1.25 -10.14 0.62
CA GLU A 113 -0.44 -10.83 -0.38
C GLU A 113 -1.01 -10.58 -1.79
N PHE A 114 -0.12 -10.33 -2.75
CA PHE A 114 -0.50 -10.25 -4.15
C PHE A 114 -0.67 -11.66 -4.71
N ASN A 115 -1.88 -11.97 -5.19
CA ASN A 115 -2.22 -13.25 -5.81
C ASN A 115 -2.84 -13.01 -7.20
N VAL A 116 -2.41 -13.80 -8.17
CA VAL A 116 -2.99 -13.82 -9.52
C VAL A 116 -3.89 -15.05 -9.59
N TYR A 117 -5.19 -14.84 -9.78
CA TYR A 117 -6.15 -15.92 -10.07
C TYR A 117 -6.41 -15.99 -11.57
#